data_AF-A0A7X0ZZ25-F1
#
_entry.id   AF-A0A7X0ZZ25-F1
#
_cell.length_a   1.000
_cell.length_b   1.000
_cell.length_c   1.000
_cell.angle_alpha   90.00
_cell.angle_beta   90.00
_cell.angle_gamma   90.00
#
_symmetry.space_group_name_H-M   'P 1'
#
loop_
_entity.id
_entity.type
_entity.pdbx_description
1 polymer ?
#
loop_
_entity_poly.entity_id
_entity_poly.type
_entity_poly.pdbx_seq_one_letter_code
_entity_poly.pdbx_strand_id
1 'polypeptide(L)'
;SFSEDIELRFRAAGWQTLRVDDGNDLDALDAAIHLAKTEKSRPTLIEVKTVIGYGSPGKAGKSAAHGSPLGEKELKLAKEAYDWQMPPFELPKTVENQKEFYHSKGRASESSWLRTFNAYKQKYPELAESLQQLMDDNLTPDWDKDLPVFGEKDDKPVATREVSGTVLQELEKKLPNLFGGAADLASSNKTNLKASERFAPGNYAAK
;
A
#
# COMPACT_ATOMS: atom_id res chain seq x y z
N SER A 1 5.52 29.48 -0.44
CA SER A 1 4.29 28.87 0.11
C SER A 1 3.90 27.73 -0.79
N PHE A 2 3.17 26.75 -0.24
CA PHE A 2 2.46 25.75 -1.04
C PHE A 2 0.99 26.15 -1.06
N SER A 3 0.49 26.59 -2.21
CA SER A 3 -0.82 27.26 -2.34
C SER A 3 -1.62 26.76 -3.54
N GLU A 4 -1.34 25.54 -4.00
CA GLU A 4 -2.14 24.88 -5.02
C GLU A 4 -3.47 24.36 -4.44
N ASP A 5 -4.46 24.19 -5.29
CA ASP A 5 -5.68 23.48 -4.97
C ASP A 5 -5.44 21.97 -5.15
N ILE A 6 -5.12 21.30 -4.05
CA ILE A 6 -4.85 19.84 -4.02
C ILE A 6 -6.09 19.07 -4.43
N GLU A 7 -7.25 19.48 -3.93
CA GLU A 7 -8.50 18.81 -4.24
C GLU A 7 -8.76 18.84 -5.74
N LEU A 8 -8.63 20.02 -6.36
CA LEU A 8 -8.79 20.19 -7.80
C LEU A 8 -7.76 19.38 -8.60
N ARG A 9 -6.50 19.34 -8.17
CA ARG A 9 -5.46 18.53 -8.83
C ARG A 9 -5.82 17.03 -8.84
N PHE A 10 -6.26 16.49 -7.71
CA PHE A 10 -6.64 15.08 -7.61
C PHE A 10 -7.95 14.78 -8.36
N ARG A 11 -8.91 15.70 -8.29
CA ARG A 11 -10.16 15.60 -9.06
C ARG A 11 -9.88 15.60 -10.56
N ALA A 12 -8.98 16.45 -11.04
CA ALA A 12 -8.54 16.47 -12.43
C ALA A 12 -7.83 15.17 -12.85
N ALA A 13 -7.13 14.51 -11.93
CA ALA A 13 -6.53 13.18 -12.13
C ALA A 13 -7.56 12.02 -12.03
N GLY A 14 -8.86 12.31 -11.90
CA GLY A 14 -9.91 11.31 -11.86
C GLY A 14 -10.10 10.63 -10.51
N TRP A 15 -9.66 11.23 -9.40
CA TRP A 15 -9.90 10.69 -8.07
C TRP A 15 -11.29 11.10 -7.54
N GLN A 16 -11.87 10.27 -6.65
CA GLN A 16 -12.89 10.77 -5.73
C GLN A 16 -12.20 11.67 -4.70
N THR A 17 -12.71 12.88 -4.49
CA THR A 17 -12.23 13.78 -3.45
C THR A 17 -13.30 13.96 -2.39
N LEU A 18 -12.95 13.67 -1.14
CA LEU A 18 -13.77 13.87 0.04
C LEU A 18 -13.04 14.83 0.97
N ARG A 19 -13.78 15.47 1.88
CA ARG A 19 -13.22 16.44 2.81
C ARG A 19 -13.84 16.29 4.19
N VAL A 20 -12.99 16.43 5.21
CA VAL A 20 -13.38 16.49 6.62
C VAL A 20 -12.78 17.77 7.19
N ASP A 21 -13.64 18.73 7.56
CA ASP A 21 -13.21 20.07 7.98
C ASP A 21 -12.69 20.13 9.43
N ASP A 22 -12.96 19.11 10.25
CA ASP A 22 -12.38 18.95 11.58
C ASP A 22 -11.78 17.56 11.75
N GLY A 23 -10.46 17.47 11.82
CA GLY A 23 -9.76 16.21 12.05
C GLY A 23 -9.96 15.59 13.43
N ASN A 24 -10.65 16.26 14.35
CA ASN A 24 -11.07 15.67 15.63
C ASN A 24 -12.50 15.10 15.58
N ASP A 25 -13.25 15.31 14.48
CA ASP A 25 -14.58 14.74 14.27
C ASP A 25 -14.47 13.28 13.78
N LEU A 26 -14.51 12.34 14.72
CA LEU A 26 -14.38 10.92 14.44
C LEU A 26 -15.55 10.35 13.62
N ASP A 27 -16.75 10.92 13.76
CA ASP A 27 -17.93 10.48 13.03
C ASP A 27 -17.84 10.91 11.56
N ALA A 28 -17.38 12.14 11.30
CA ALA A 28 -17.12 12.61 9.93
C ALA A 28 -15.99 11.82 9.25
N LEU A 29 -14.93 11.48 9.99
CA LEU A 29 -13.85 10.63 9.49
C LEU A 29 -14.35 9.23 9.12
N ASP A 30 -15.13 8.59 10.01
CA ASP A 30 -15.69 7.27 9.76
C ASP A 30 -16.66 7.28 8.56
N ALA A 31 -17.53 8.29 8.47
CA ALA A 31 -18.44 8.47 7.35
C ALA A 31 -17.69 8.66 6.01
N ALA A 32 -16.62 9.45 6.00
CA ALA A 32 -15.80 9.65 4.80
C ALA A 32 -15.09 8.36 4.36
N ILE A 33 -14.55 7.58 5.30
CA ILE A 33 -13.94 6.28 5.01
C ILE A 33 -14.97 5.28 4.48
N HIS A 34 -16.16 5.23 5.07
CA HIS A 34 -17.24 4.38 4.60
C HIS A 34 -17.66 4.75 3.17
N LEU A 35 -17.86 6.04 2.90
CA LEU A 35 -18.18 6.53 1.57
C LEU A 35 -17.06 6.21 0.55
N ALA A 36 -15.79 6.39 0.92
CA ALA A 36 -14.65 6.04 0.08
C ALA A 36 -14.65 4.55 -0.29
N LYS A 37 -14.98 3.66 0.67
CA LYS A 37 -15.06 2.21 0.40
C LYS A 37 -16.20 1.83 -0.55
N THR A 38 -17.22 2.67 -0.73
CA THR A 38 -18.30 2.40 -1.71
C THR A 38 -17.88 2.71 -3.15
N GLU A 39 -16.88 3.57 -3.36
CA GLU A 39 -16.31 3.83 -4.67
C GLU A 39 -15.44 2.64 -5.12
N LYS A 40 -15.71 2.13 -6.32
CA LYS A 40 -15.08 0.92 -6.88
C LYS A 40 -14.29 1.17 -8.17
N SER A 41 -14.47 2.34 -8.77
CA SER A 41 -13.92 2.67 -10.10
C SER A 41 -12.72 3.59 -10.04
N ARG A 42 -12.52 4.30 -8.93
CA ARG A 42 -11.51 5.35 -8.78
C ARG A 42 -10.84 5.26 -7.40
N PRO A 43 -9.58 5.69 -7.28
CA PRO A 43 -8.97 5.93 -5.97
C PRO A 43 -9.62 7.15 -5.27
N THR A 44 -9.50 7.23 -3.95
CA THR A 44 -10.09 8.29 -3.12
C THR A 44 -9.03 9.05 -2.35
N LEU A 45 -9.10 10.38 -2.38
CA LEU A 45 -8.38 11.29 -1.50
C LEU A 45 -9.39 11.85 -0.47
N ILE A 46 -9.08 11.72 0.83
CA ILE A 46 -9.83 12.39 1.90
C ILE A 46 -8.95 13.51 2.45
N GLU A 47 -9.32 14.76 2.17
CA GLU A 47 -8.63 15.93 2.73
C GLU A 47 -9.13 16.19 4.15
N VAL A 48 -8.32 15.84 5.15
CA VAL A 48 -8.62 16.06 6.57
C VAL A 48 -7.95 17.34 7.04
N LYS A 49 -8.74 18.34 7.43
CA LYS A 49 -8.25 19.59 7.98
C LYS A 49 -7.90 19.41 9.45
N THR A 50 -6.64 19.64 9.78
CA THR A 50 -6.09 19.50 11.14
C THR A 50 -5.35 20.76 11.55
N VAL A 51 -5.17 20.92 12.86
CA VAL A 51 -4.24 21.89 13.43
C VAL A 51 -2.99 21.15 13.87
N ILE A 52 -1.84 21.41 13.22
CA ILE A 52 -0.57 20.82 13.65
C ILE A 52 -0.27 21.20 15.11
N GLY A 53 0.12 20.22 15.93
CA GLY A 53 0.35 20.46 17.36
C GLY A 53 -0.91 20.89 18.11
N TYR A 54 -2.10 20.47 17.68
CA TYR A 54 -3.36 20.63 18.41
C TYR A 54 -3.15 20.32 19.91
N GLY A 55 -3.87 21.03 20.77
CA GLY A 55 -3.74 20.95 22.23
C GLY A 55 -2.51 21.66 22.83
N SER A 56 -1.48 22.01 22.05
CA SER A 56 -0.31 22.78 22.54
C SER A 56 -0.59 24.30 22.44
N PRO A 57 -0.93 25.03 23.52
CA PRO A 57 -1.44 26.40 23.38
C PRO A 57 -0.45 27.38 22.75
N GLY A 58 0.84 27.23 23.01
CA GLY A 58 1.91 28.07 22.48
C GLY A 58 2.36 27.69 21.08
N LYS A 59 2.22 26.42 20.67
CA LYS A 59 2.78 25.88 19.41
C LYS A 59 1.75 25.38 18.38
N ALA A 60 0.48 25.23 18.75
CA ALA A 60 -0.58 24.81 17.82
C ALA A 60 -0.66 25.74 16.60
N GLY A 61 -0.81 25.15 15.41
CA GLY A 61 -0.89 25.87 14.14
C GLY A 61 0.42 26.48 13.64
N LYS A 62 1.56 26.20 14.31
CA LYS A 62 2.87 26.79 13.98
C LYS A 62 3.87 25.73 13.56
N SER A 63 4.81 26.11 12.69
CA SER A 63 5.92 25.25 12.27
C SER A 63 6.79 24.76 13.44
N ALA A 64 6.83 25.52 14.54
CA ALA A 64 7.55 25.14 15.76
C ALA A 64 7.06 23.84 16.42
N ALA A 65 5.84 23.37 16.10
CA ALA A 65 5.32 22.09 16.56
C ALA A 65 5.80 20.89 15.70
N HIS A 66 6.41 21.13 14.53
CA HIS A 66 6.67 20.08 13.55
C HIS A 66 7.86 19.18 13.90
N GLY A 67 9.03 19.77 14.15
CA GLY A 67 10.31 19.04 14.11
C GLY A 67 11.16 19.16 15.37
N SER A 68 10.63 19.69 16.47
CA SER A 68 11.38 19.83 17.72
C SER A 68 10.52 19.48 18.92
N PRO A 69 11.12 18.99 20.03
CA PRO A 69 10.40 18.77 21.28
C PRO A 69 9.60 20.01 21.71
N LEU A 70 8.43 19.80 22.32
CA LEU A 70 7.63 20.90 22.85
C LEU A 70 8.41 21.69 23.92
N GLY A 71 9.20 20.99 24.73
CA GLY A 71 9.83 21.51 25.94
C GLY A 71 8.93 21.32 27.15
N GLU A 72 9.51 21.22 28.35
CA GLU A 72 8.79 20.83 29.58
C GLU A 72 7.58 21.72 29.88
N LYS A 73 7.75 23.04 29.76
CA LYS A 73 6.68 24.01 30.01
C LYS A 73 5.50 23.82 29.06
N GLU A 74 5.78 23.71 27.76
CA GLU A 74 4.74 23.56 26.74
C GLU A 74 4.08 22.19 26.81
N LEU A 75 4.83 21.14 27.13
CA LEU A 75 4.30 19.80 27.38
C LEU A 75 3.30 19.79 28.54
N LYS A 76 3.59 20.49 29.64
CA LYS A 76 2.66 20.62 30.77
C LYS A 76 1.35 21.29 30.33
N LEU A 77 1.43 22.39 29.58
CA LEU A 77 0.25 23.09 29.07
C LEU A 77 -0.56 22.22 28.09
N ALA A 78 0.12 21.45 27.23
CA ALA A 78 -0.55 20.54 26.32
C ALA A 78 -1.27 19.41 27.08
N LYS A 79 -0.67 18.87 28.14
CA LYS A 79 -1.33 17.89 29.02
C LYS A 79 -2.56 18.49 29.70
N GLU A 80 -2.47 19.70 30.22
CA GLU A 80 -3.61 20.40 30.82
C GLU A 80 -4.76 20.63 29.81
N ALA A 81 -4.44 21.00 28.57
CA ALA A 81 -5.43 21.16 27.51
C ALA A 81 -6.18 19.87 27.15
N TYR A 82 -5.57 18.70 27.40
CA TYR A 82 -6.17 17.38 27.18
C TYR A 82 -6.77 16.76 28.45
N ASP A 83 -6.73 17.46 29.58
CA ASP A 83 -7.01 16.90 30.92
C ASP A 83 -6.21 15.60 31.18
N TRP A 84 -4.95 15.60 30.74
CA TRP A 84 -4.07 14.44 30.81
C TRP A 84 -3.18 14.48 32.04
N GLN A 85 -3.48 13.60 33.01
CA GLN A 85 -2.80 13.58 34.30
C GLN A 85 -1.79 12.44 34.46
N MET A 86 -1.68 11.55 33.48
CA MET A 86 -0.79 10.39 33.60
C MET A 86 0.70 10.78 33.55
N PRO A 87 1.57 10.05 34.29
CA PRO A 87 3.01 10.15 34.16
C PRO A 87 3.50 9.91 32.72
N PRO A 88 4.74 10.35 32.39
CA PRO A 88 5.34 10.04 31.09
C PRO A 88 5.32 8.54 30.81
N PHE A 89 4.91 8.16 29.59
CA PHE A 89 4.84 6.78 29.11
C PHE A 89 3.87 5.85 29.87
N GLU A 90 2.94 6.42 30.65
CA GLU A 90 1.84 5.66 31.25
C GLU A 90 0.53 5.86 30.49
N LEU A 91 -0.29 4.80 30.44
CA LEU A 91 -1.57 4.79 29.75
C LEU A 91 -2.71 4.58 30.76
N PRO A 92 -3.86 5.25 30.59
CA PRO A 92 -5.07 4.93 31.34
C PRO A 92 -5.47 3.48 31.12
N LYS A 93 -6.00 2.83 32.15
CA LYS A 93 -6.43 1.42 32.07
C LYS A 93 -7.46 1.18 30.97
N THR A 94 -8.31 2.17 30.70
CA THR A 94 -9.28 2.15 29.61
C THR A 94 -8.63 1.96 28.24
N VAL A 95 -7.50 2.63 27.99
CA VAL A 95 -6.72 2.48 26.73
C VAL A 95 -6.03 1.12 26.69
N GLU A 96 -5.44 0.67 27.79
CA GLU A 96 -4.84 -0.68 27.84
C GLU A 96 -5.86 -1.77 27.54
N ASN A 97 -7.07 -1.64 28.08
CA ASN A 97 -8.14 -2.61 27.87
C ASN A 97 -8.61 -2.67 26.41
N GLN A 98 -8.41 -1.62 25.62
CA GLN A 98 -8.71 -1.65 24.18
C GLN A 98 -7.74 -2.54 23.39
N LYS A 99 -6.53 -2.81 23.89
CA LYS A 99 -5.55 -3.66 23.18
C LYS A 99 -6.14 -5.03 22.86
N GLU A 100 -6.74 -5.66 23.86
CA GLU A 100 -7.32 -7.01 23.70
C GLU A 100 -8.55 -7.00 22.78
N PHE A 101 -9.33 -5.92 22.79
CA PHE A 101 -10.43 -5.76 21.84
C PHE A 101 -9.94 -5.76 20.38
N TYR A 102 -8.89 -5.01 20.07
CA TYR A 102 -8.34 -5.00 18.70
C TYR A 102 -7.60 -6.30 18.36
N HIS A 103 -6.88 -6.90 19.31
CA HIS A 103 -6.23 -8.20 19.10
C HIS A 103 -7.25 -9.30 18.81
N SER A 104 -8.34 -9.36 19.57
CA SER A 104 -9.40 -10.35 19.35
C SER A 104 -10.10 -10.16 17.99
N LYS A 105 -10.37 -8.91 17.57
CA LYS A 105 -10.86 -8.61 16.22
C LYS A 105 -9.89 -9.04 15.12
N GLY A 106 -8.59 -8.81 15.31
CA GLY A 106 -7.54 -9.25 14.40
C GLY A 106 -7.52 -10.77 14.26
N ARG A 107 -7.43 -11.49 15.39
CA ARG A 107 -7.45 -12.97 15.41
C ARG A 107 -8.71 -13.54 14.78
N ALA A 108 -9.87 -12.93 15.01
CA ALA A 108 -11.12 -13.37 14.40
C ALA A 108 -11.12 -13.19 12.88
N SER A 109 -10.60 -12.06 12.38
CA SER A 109 -10.47 -11.77 10.95
C SER A 109 -9.50 -12.73 10.26
N GLU A 110 -8.33 -12.95 10.87
CA GLU A 110 -7.33 -13.91 10.40
C GLU A 110 -7.89 -15.34 10.40
N SER A 111 -8.55 -15.75 11.48
CA SER A 111 -9.20 -17.07 11.54
C SER A 111 -10.25 -17.25 10.45
N SER A 112 -11.00 -16.20 10.12
CA SER A 112 -11.96 -16.22 9.01
C SER A 112 -11.28 -16.32 7.65
N TRP A 113 -10.18 -15.59 7.45
CA TRP A 113 -9.37 -15.68 6.25
C TRP A 113 -8.76 -17.07 6.09
N LEU A 114 -8.19 -17.66 7.16
CA LEU A 114 -7.63 -19.02 7.16
C LEU A 114 -8.67 -20.08 6.81
N ARG A 115 -9.89 -19.97 7.34
CA ARG A 115 -11.00 -20.87 6.94
C ARG A 115 -11.31 -20.76 5.45
N THR A 116 -11.35 -19.52 4.93
CA THR A 116 -11.58 -19.26 3.51
C THR A 116 -10.46 -19.84 2.65
N PHE A 117 -9.20 -19.63 3.05
CA PHE A 117 -8.03 -20.13 2.35
C PHE A 117 -7.93 -21.66 2.39
N ASN A 118 -8.30 -22.30 3.49
CA ASN A 118 -8.35 -23.77 3.58
C ASN A 118 -9.44 -24.36 2.66
N ALA A 119 -10.62 -23.71 2.58
CA ALA A 119 -11.64 -24.11 1.61
C ALA A 119 -11.16 -23.89 0.16
N TYR A 120 -10.43 -22.81 -0.10
CA TYR A 120 -9.79 -22.54 -1.38
C TYR A 120 -8.77 -23.62 -1.76
N LYS A 121 -7.92 -24.05 -0.82
CA LYS A 121 -6.97 -25.18 -1.00
C LYS A 121 -7.66 -26.47 -1.45
N GLN A 122 -8.80 -26.80 -0.85
CA GLN A 122 -9.56 -28.00 -1.23
C GLN A 122 -10.18 -27.90 -2.62
N LYS A 123 -10.65 -26.70 -3.00
CA LYS A 123 -11.33 -26.47 -4.27
C LYS A 123 -10.37 -26.24 -5.45
N TYR A 124 -9.21 -25.65 -5.18
CA TYR A 124 -8.20 -25.25 -6.18
C TYR A 124 -6.79 -25.58 -5.70
N PRO A 125 -6.42 -26.87 -5.58
CA PRO A 125 -5.17 -27.29 -4.96
C PRO A 125 -3.93 -26.70 -5.64
N GLU A 126 -3.87 -26.72 -6.97
CA GLU A 126 -2.73 -26.19 -7.76
C GLU A 126 -2.56 -24.67 -7.58
N LEU A 127 -3.66 -23.91 -7.65
CA LEU A 127 -3.59 -22.45 -7.46
C LEU A 127 -3.24 -22.08 -6.02
N ALA A 128 -3.70 -22.87 -5.04
CA ALA A 128 -3.39 -22.62 -3.64
C ALA A 128 -1.95 -22.97 -3.29
N GLU A 129 -1.38 -24.00 -3.90
CA GLU A 129 0.06 -24.29 -3.81
C GLU A 129 0.88 -23.15 -4.42
N SER A 130 0.51 -22.68 -5.62
CA SER A 130 1.17 -21.52 -6.24
C SER A 130 1.09 -20.27 -5.36
N LEU A 131 -0.10 -19.94 -4.83
CA LEU A 131 -0.26 -18.80 -3.93
C LEU A 131 0.55 -18.96 -2.64
N GLN A 132 0.60 -20.17 -2.05
CA GLN A 132 1.38 -20.44 -0.85
C GLN A 132 2.89 -20.24 -1.11
N GLN A 133 3.41 -20.75 -2.23
CA GLN A 133 4.81 -20.53 -2.62
C GLN A 133 5.13 -19.03 -2.70
N LEU A 134 4.24 -18.24 -3.30
CA LEU A 134 4.40 -16.79 -3.40
C LEU A 134 4.37 -16.09 -2.03
N MET A 135 3.49 -16.53 -1.13
CA MET A 135 3.40 -15.98 0.23
C MET A 135 4.63 -16.31 1.08
N ASP A 136 5.28 -17.44 0.81
CA ASP A 136 6.48 -17.91 1.51
C ASP A 136 7.79 -17.41 0.85
N ASP A 137 7.69 -16.46 -0.08
CA ASP A 137 8.81 -15.91 -0.87
C ASP A 137 9.63 -16.96 -1.64
N ASN A 138 9.00 -18.08 -2.02
CA ASN A 138 9.63 -19.15 -2.79
C ASN A 138 9.40 -18.95 -4.29
N LEU A 139 10.46 -19.11 -5.07
CA LEU A 139 10.35 -19.22 -6.53
C LEU A 139 9.84 -20.62 -6.91
N THR A 140 9.16 -20.70 -8.05
CA THR A 140 8.74 -21.98 -8.60
C THR A 140 9.97 -22.88 -8.84
N PRO A 141 9.92 -24.17 -8.48
CA PRO A 141 11.02 -25.10 -8.76
C PRO A 141 11.46 -25.05 -10.22
N ASP A 142 12.77 -25.10 -10.44
CA ASP A 142 13.40 -24.99 -11.76
C ASP A 142 12.99 -23.74 -12.57
N TRP A 143 12.72 -22.61 -11.92
CA TRP A 143 12.33 -21.37 -12.62
C TRP A 143 13.35 -20.90 -13.67
N ASP A 144 14.62 -21.26 -13.48
CA ASP A 144 15.77 -20.84 -14.28
C ASP A 144 16.26 -21.89 -15.29
N LYS A 145 15.74 -23.13 -15.29
CA LYS A 145 16.27 -24.22 -16.13
C LYS A 145 16.20 -23.97 -17.63
N ASP A 146 15.23 -23.18 -18.06
CA ASP A 146 14.94 -22.89 -19.47
C ASP A 146 15.56 -21.54 -19.89
N LEU A 147 16.37 -20.90 -19.03
CA LEU A 147 17.02 -19.65 -19.38
C LEU A 147 18.01 -19.85 -20.54
N PRO A 148 18.01 -18.94 -21.54
CA PRO A 148 18.90 -19.04 -22.68
C PRO A 148 20.35 -18.84 -22.25
N VAL A 149 21.23 -19.70 -22.77
CA VAL A 149 22.69 -19.54 -22.68
C VAL A 149 23.16 -18.94 -23.99
N PHE A 150 23.74 -17.74 -23.92
CA PHE A 150 24.32 -17.05 -25.08
C PHE A 150 25.81 -17.39 -25.14
N GLY A 151 26.25 -17.99 -26.24
CA GLY A 151 27.61 -18.54 -26.37
C GLY A 151 28.41 -17.88 -27.48
N GLU A 152 29.72 -18.12 -27.49
CA GLU A 152 30.63 -17.60 -28.54
C GLU A 152 30.29 -18.08 -29.96
N LYS A 153 29.45 -19.12 -30.10
CA LYS A 153 29.01 -19.70 -31.38
C LYS A 153 27.80 -18.98 -32.00
N ASP A 154 27.24 -17.99 -31.33
CA ASP A 154 26.17 -17.17 -31.88
C ASP A 154 26.79 -16.15 -32.86
N ASP A 155 26.74 -16.45 -34.17
CA ASP A 155 27.42 -15.70 -35.24
C ASP A 155 27.01 -14.21 -35.41
N LYS A 156 26.10 -13.69 -34.57
CA LYS A 156 25.58 -12.32 -34.67
C LYS A 156 25.64 -11.57 -33.34
N PRO A 157 26.22 -10.36 -33.31
CA PRO A 157 26.13 -9.48 -32.15
C PRO A 157 24.68 -9.21 -31.77
N VAL A 158 24.36 -9.40 -30.48
CA VAL A 158 23.04 -9.12 -29.90
C VAL A 158 23.17 -8.05 -28.82
N ALA A 159 22.25 -7.08 -28.81
CA ALA A 159 22.23 -6.07 -27.77
C ALA A 159 21.70 -6.67 -26.46
N THR A 160 22.28 -6.28 -25.32
CA THR A 160 21.89 -6.80 -23.99
C THR A 160 20.44 -6.53 -23.62
N ARG A 161 19.80 -5.49 -24.18
CA ARG A 161 18.36 -5.27 -24.03
C ARG A 161 17.52 -6.37 -24.71
N GLU A 162 17.96 -6.90 -25.86
CA GLU A 162 17.26 -7.99 -26.55
C GLU A 162 17.46 -9.29 -25.78
N VAL A 163 18.67 -9.50 -25.22
CA VAL A 163 18.95 -10.60 -24.30
C VAL A 163 18.02 -10.55 -23.08
N SER A 164 17.91 -9.38 -22.43
CA SER A 164 17.00 -9.17 -21.31
C SER A 164 15.55 -9.46 -21.69
N GLY A 165 15.08 -8.95 -22.84
CA GLY A 165 13.73 -9.23 -23.32
C GLY A 165 13.47 -10.72 -23.58
N THR A 166 14.47 -11.44 -24.11
CA THR A 166 14.40 -12.89 -24.33
C THR A 166 14.30 -13.65 -23.01
N VAL A 167 15.15 -13.30 -22.04
CA VAL A 167 15.11 -13.86 -20.67
C VAL A 167 13.75 -13.62 -20.02
N LEU A 168 13.17 -12.43 -20.15
CA LEU A 168 11.83 -12.12 -19.61
C LEU A 168 10.74 -13.02 -20.20
N GLN A 169 10.83 -13.41 -21.48
CA GLN A 169 9.85 -14.32 -22.08
C GLN A 169 9.94 -15.74 -21.50
N GLU A 170 11.13 -16.21 -21.14
CA GLU A 170 11.29 -17.52 -20.50
C GLU A 170 10.83 -17.49 -19.04
N LEU A 171 11.15 -16.41 -18.33
CA LEU A 171 10.71 -16.21 -16.95
C LEU A 171 9.19 -16.12 -16.83
N GLU A 172 8.51 -15.45 -17.77
CA GLU A 172 7.04 -15.33 -17.78
C GLU A 172 6.32 -16.69 -17.74
N LYS A 173 6.92 -17.71 -18.38
CA LYS A 173 6.36 -19.07 -18.44
C LYS A 173 6.45 -19.81 -17.11
N LYS A 174 7.39 -19.44 -16.23
CA LYS A 174 7.70 -20.16 -14.99
C LYS A 174 7.31 -19.40 -13.74
N LEU A 175 7.34 -18.07 -13.78
CA LEU A 175 7.12 -17.19 -12.64
C LEU A 175 5.73 -16.55 -12.73
N PRO A 176 4.71 -17.11 -12.06
CA PRO A 176 3.36 -16.57 -12.10
C PRO A 176 3.27 -15.14 -11.54
N ASN A 177 4.17 -14.77 -10.62
CA ASN A 177 4.29 -13.44 -10.02
C ASN A 177 5.21 -12.45 -10.77
N LEU A 178 5.78 -12.83 -11.93
CA LEU A 178 6.48 -11.85 -12.75
C LEU A 178 5.48 -10.80 -13.25
N PHE A 179 5.65 -9.56 -12.80
CA PHE A 179 4.79 -8.43 -13.13
C PHE A 179 5.66 -7.18 -13.29
N GLY A 180 5.39 -6.36 -14.31
CA GLY A 180 6.23 -5.20 -14.56
C GLY A 180 5.91 -4.46 -15.85
N GLY A 181 6.75 -3.50 -16.20
CA GLY A 181 6.54 -2.71 -17.39
C GLY A 181 7.68 -1.73 -17.66
N ALA A 182 7.37 -0.64 -18.34
CA ALA A 182 8.30 0.46 -18.57
C ALA A 182 7.55 1.79 -18.54
N ALA A 183 8.25 2.85 -18.14
CA ALA A 183 7.76 4.22 -18.25
C ALA A 183 7.84 4.68 -19.72
N ASP A 184 6.81 4.35 -20.51
CA ASP A 184 6.64 4.74 -21.93
C ASP A 184 7.75 4.23 -22.89
N LEU A 185 8.57 3.28 -22.45
CA LEU A 185 9.74 2.78 -23.20
C LEU A 185 9.71 1.26 -23.38
N ALA A 186 8.53 0.64 -23.34
CA ALA A 186 8.43 -0.83 -23.33
C ALA A 186 9.07 -1.50 -24.55
N SER A 187 8.89 -0.92 -25.74
CA SER A 187 9.53 -1.39 -26.97
C SER A 187 11.04 -1.16 -26.99
N SER A 188 11.50 -0.02 -26.48
CA SER A 188 12.92 0.35 -26.39
C SER A 188 13.69 -0.50 -25.39
N ASN A 189 13.05 -0.83 -24.26
CA ASN A 189 13.61 -1.60 -23.15
C ASN A 189 13.39 -3.11 -23.29
N LYS A 190 12.52 -3.53 -24.22
CA LYS A 190 12.16 -4.94 -24.47
C LYS A 190 11.52 -5.62 -23.26
N THR A 191 10.68 -4.90 -22.52
CA THR A 191 10.05 -5.39 -21.28
C THR A 191 8.66 -5.99 -21.47
N ASN A 192 8.06 -5.91 -22.66
CA ASN A 192 6.75 -6.50 -22.92
C ASN A 192 6.80 -8.03 -22.78
N LEU A 193 5.89 -8.54 -21.95
CA LEU A 193 5.60 -9.95 -21.77
C LEU A 193 4.61 -10.39 -22.86
N LYS A 194 5.08 -11.14 -23.88
CA LYS A 194 4.31 -11.36 -25.11
C LYS A 194 3.12 -12.30 -24.93
N ALA A 195 3.15 -13.18 -23.94
CA ALA A 195 2.05 -14.09 -23.64
C ALA A 195 0.97 -13.44 -22.75
N SER A 196 1.26 -12.25 -22.20
CA SER A 196 0.36 -11.51 -21.34
C SER A 196 -0.30 -10.35 -22.05
N GLU A 197 -1.55 -10.10 -21.69
CA GLU A 197 -2.21 -8.84 -22.00
C GLU A 197 -1.66 -7.72 -21.11
N ARG A 198 -2.05 -6.47 -21.40
CA ARG A 198 -1.65 -5.29 -20.63
C ARG A 198 -2.53 -5.12 -19.38
N PHE A 199 -1.91 -4.98 -18.21
CA PHE A 199 -2.63 -4.57 -17.00
C PHE A 199 -3.29 -3.20 -17.16
N ALA A 200 -4.61 -3.15 -17.00
CA ALA A 200 -5.43 -1.95 -17.20
C ALA A 200 -6.75 -2.01 -16.41
N PRO A 201 -7.48 -0.88 -16.22
CA PRO A 201 -8.84 -0.92 -15.68
C PRO A 201 -9.72 -1.89 -16.46
N GLY A 202 -10.36 -2.82 -15.74
CA GLY A 202 -11.17 -3.90 -16.34
C GLY A 202 -10.37 -5.13 -16.78
N ASN A 203 -9.03 -5.09 -16.74
CA ASN A 203 -8.15 -6.22 -17.04
C ASN A 203 -7.04 -6.35 -15.99
N TYR A 204 -7.40 -6.85 -14.81
CA TYR A 204 -6.49 -6.99 -13.67
C TYR A 204 -5.78 -8.36 -13.59
N ALA A 205 -6.13 -9.30 -14.48
CA ALA A 205 -5.45 -10.59 -14.60
C ALA A 205 -4.20 -10.52 -15.51
N ALA A 206 -4.08 -9.45 -16.29
CA ALA A 206 -2.97 -9.13 -17.16
C ALA A 206 -1.70 -8.71 -16.38
N LYS A 207 -0.56 -8.63 -17.07
CA LYS A 207 0.76 -8.37 -16.48
C LYS A 207 1.41 -7.09 -16.98
#